data_AF-A0A8T5UB72-F1
#
_entry.id   AF-A0A8T5UB72-F1
#
_cell.length_a   1.000
_cell.length_b   1.000
_cell.length_c   1.000
_cell.angle_alpha   90.00
_cell.angle_beta   90.00
_cell.angle_gamma   90.00
#
_symmetry.space_group_name_H-M   'P 1'
#
loop_
_entity.id
_entity.type
_entity.pdbx_description
1 polymer ?
#
loop_
_entity_poly.entity_id
_entity_poly.type
_entity_poly.pdbx_seq_one_letter_code
_entity_poly.pdbx_strand_id
1 'polypeptide(L)'
;MSEFDGKHCKCGSEIFRLAHDEWMRRTFRFVENGQLKLCEKCGSKYLICQKCGSLFTHIHPALESWEVNQKCVVCGFEDPDVKAWDGVSAR
;
A
#
# COMPACT_ATOMS: atom_id res chain seq x y z
N MET A 1 -10.29 -16.18 -8.00
CA MET A 1 -9.54 -15.30 -7.09
C MET A 1 -9.29 -14.02 -7.86
N SER A 2 -9.87 -12.89 -7.44
CA SER A 2 -9.67 -11.63 -8.16
C SER A 2 -8.23 -11.16 -7.92
N GLU A 3 -7.36 -11.35 -8.90
CA GLU A 3 -5.98 -10.89 -8.87
C GLU A 3 -5.96 -9.38 -8.68
N PHE A 4 -5.19 -8.89 -7.72
CA PHE A 4 -5.05 -7.45 -7.48
C PHE A 4 -4.38 -6.80 -8.70
N ASP A 5 -5.13 -6.01 -9.46
CA ASP A 5 -4.68 -5.38 -10.71
C ASP A 5 -3.91 -4.07 -10.49
N GLY A 6 -3.80 -3.60 -9.24
CA GLY A 6 -3.09 -2.38 -8.89
C GLY A 6 -3.79 -1.08 -9.32
N LYS A 7 -5.02 -1.14 -9.84
CA LYS A 7 -5.84 0.04 -10.19
C LYS A 7 -7.12 0.11 -9.38
N HIS A 8 -7.73 -1.04 -9.10
CA HIS A 8 -8.99 -1.10 -8.36
C HIS A 8 -8.80 -1.52 -6.91
N CYS A 9 -9.68 -1.01 -6.06
CA CYS A 9 -9.81 -1.48 -4.69
C CYS A 9 -10.39 -2.89 -4.68
N LYS A 10 -10.15 -3.67 -3.61
CA LYS A 10 -10.82 -4.99 -3.41
C LYS A 10 -12.35 -4.93 -3.48
N CYS A 11 -12.96 -3.77 -3.20
CA CYS A 11 -14.41 -3.56 -3.30
C CYS A 11 -14.90 -3.16 -4.72
N GLY A 12 -14.01 -3.14 -5.71
CA GLY A 12 -14.28 -2.72 -7.09
C GLY A 12 -14.35 -1.21 -7.31
N SER A 13 -14.04 -0.40 -6.31
CA SER A 13 -14.01 1.07 -6.46
C SER A 13 -12.68 1.55 -7.03
N GLU A 14 -12.75 2.56 -7.89
CA GLU A 14 -11.64 3.32 -8.45
C GLU A 14 -11.50 4.73 -7.82
N ILE A 15 -12.35 5.05 -6.84
CA ILE A 15 -12.37 6.36 -6.18
C ILE A 15 -11.49 6.30 -4.94
N PHE A 16 -10.40 7.04 -5.00
CA PHE A 16 -9.39 7.11 -3.95
C PHE A 16 -9.08 8.55 -3.60
N ARG A 17 -9.03 8.84 -2.30
CA ARG A 17 -8.51 10.11 -1.78
C ARG A 17 -7.14 9.93 -1.15
N LEU A 18 -6.36 11.02 -1.09
CA LEU A 18 -5.13 11.05 -0.31
C LEU A 18 -5.45 10.82 1.17
N ALA A 19 -4.77 9.84 1.76
CA ALA A 19 -4.91 9.50 3.17
C ALA A 19 -3.73 10.09 3.94
N HIS A 20 -4.03 10.92 4.93
CA HIS A 20 -3.06 11.43 5.88
C HIS A 20 -3.21 10.64 7.18
N ASP A 21 -2.48 9.54 7.28
CA ASP A 21 -2.44 8.71 8.47
C ASP A 21 -1.07 8.83 9.14
N GLU A 22 -0.97 9.72 10.13
CA GLU A 22 0.29 9.98 10.82
C GLU A 22 0.79 8.77 11.60
N TRP A 23 -0.12 7.97 12.16
CA TRP A 23 0.28 6.77 12.89
C TRP A 23 0.94 5.78 11.93
N MET A 24 0.32 5.48 10.78
CA MET A 24 0.93 4.57 9.79
C MET A 24 2.26 5.10 9.24
N ARG A 25 2.39 6.41 9.03
CA ARG A 25 3.66 7.04 8.63
C ARG A 25 4.76 6.88 9.67
N ARG A 26 4.42 6.91 10.96
CA ARG A 26 5.39 6.71 12.04
C ARG A 26 5.75 5.24 12.23
N THR A 27 4.77 4.34 12.09
CA THR A 27 4.93 2.91 12.29
C THR A 27 5.67 2.22 11.14
N PHE A 28 5.34 2.58 9.89
CA PHE A 28 5.86 1.94 8.70
C PHE A 28 6.75 2.89 7.89
N ARG A 29 8.04 2.58 7.81
CA ARG A 29 9.03 3.41 7.10
C ARG A 29 8.69 3.63 5.62
N PHE A 30 8.22 2.60 4.94
CA PHE A 30 7.79 2.70 3.53
C PHE A 30 6.52 3.57 3.35
N VAL A 31 5.74 3.78 4.41
CA VAL A 31 4.60 4.71 4.39
C VAL A 31 5.06 6.14 4.65
N GLU A 32 6.07 6.33 5.51
CA GLU A 32 6.71 7.63 5.77
C GLU A 32 7.19 8.29 4.48
N ASN A 33 7.95 7.54 3.68
CA ASN A 33 8.50 7.98 2.40
C ASN A 33 7.47 7.90 1.25
N GLY A 34 6.36 7.19 1.47
CA GLY A 34 5.37 6.89 0.46
C GLY A 34 4.16 7.83 0.46
N GLN A 35 3.24 7.55 -0.46
CA GLN A 35 1.90 8.14 -0.45
C GLN A 35 0.87 7.06 -0.15
N LEU A 36 -0.07 7.36 0.74
CA LEU A 36 -1.23 6.52 0.99
C LEU A 36 -2.46 7.12 0.31
N LYS A 37 -3.24 6.23 -0.30
CA LYS A 37 -4.61 6.54 -0.70
C LYS A 37 -5.59 5.68 0.05
N LEU A 38 -6.73 6.25 0.40
CA LEU A 38 -7.85 5.56 1.03
C LEU A 38 -8.98 5.45 0.02
N CYS A 39 -9.51 4.24 -0.14
CA CYS A 39 -10.73 4.01 -0.90
C CYS A 39 -11.91 4.65 -0.17
N GLU A 40 -12.66 5.52 -0.85
CA GLU A 40 -13.80 6.21 -0.24
C GLU A 40 -14.98 5.27 0.04
N LYS A 41 -15.07 4.14 -0.67
CA LYS A 41 -16.20 3.21 -0.55
C LYS A 41 -16.08 2.25 0.64
N CYS A 42 -14.88 1.73 0.91
CA CYS A 42 -14.67 0.69 1.94
C CYS A 42 -13.64 1.07 3.01
N GLY A 43 -12.96 2.22 2.87
CA GLY A 43 -11.96 2.66 3.84
C GLY A 43 -10.61 1.92 3.77
N SER A 44 -10.43 0.98 2.84
CA SER A 44 -9.14 0.31 2.62
C SER A 44 -8.06 1.31 2.22
N LYS A 45 -6.88 1.18 2.82
CA LYS A 45 -5.73 2.05 2.54
C LYS A 45 -4.74 1.31 1.65
N TYR A 46 -4.19 2.02 0.69
CA TYR A 46 -3.24 1.48 -0.27
C TYR A 46 -2.02 2.38 -0.33
N LEU A 47 -0.84 1.76 -0.30
CA LEU A 47 0.40 2.41 -0.67
C LEU A 47 0.42 2.64 -2.18
N ILE A 48 0.94 3.78 -2.60
CA ILE A 48 1.07 4.14 -4.01
C ILE A 48 2.48 3.87 -4.49
N CYS A 49 2.59 3.28 -5.68
CA CYS A 49 3.86 3.05 -6.33
C CYS A 49 4.51 4.40 -6.68
N GLN A 50 5.71 4.64 -6.17
CA GLN A 50 6.46 5.88 -6.44
C GLN A 50 6.86 6.04 -7.91
N LYS A 51 6.90 4.94 -8.69
CA LYS A 51 7.32 4.97 -10.10
C LYS A 51 6.19 5.26 -11.08
N CYS A 52 5.02 4.62 -10.92
CA CYS A 52 3.91 4.73 -11.87
C CYS A 52 2.61 5.29 -11.29
N GLY A 53 2.56 5.54 -9.97
CA GLY A 53 1.38 6.11 -9.31
C GLY A 53 0.20 5.15 -9.12
N SER A 54 0.35 3.88 -9.48
CA SER A 54 -0.67 2.84 -9.27
C SER A 54 -0.73 2.37 -7.81
N LEU A 55 -1.78 1.66 -7.43
CA LEU A 55 -1.87 1.00 -6.12
C LEU A 55 -0.80 -0.10 -6.06
N PHE A 56 0.03 -0.06 -5.02
CA PHE A 56 1.15 -0.96 -4.83
C PHE A 56 0.75 -2.15 -3.95
N THR A 57 0.27 -1.86 -2.73
CA THR A 57 -0.17 -2.88 -1.78
C THR A 57 -1.20 -2.30 -0.82
N HIS A 58 -2.02 -3.17 -0.23
CA HIS A 58 -2.98 -2.80 0.82
C HIS A 58 -2.24 -2.66 2.16
N ILE A 59 -2.57 -1.64 2.94
CA ILE A 59 -1.93 -1.32 4.23
C ILE A 59 -3.01 -1.20 5.32
N HIS A 60 -2.76 -1.79 6.49
CA HIS A 60 -3.62 -1.68 7.67
C HIS A 60 -2.79 -1.73 8.97
N PRO A 61 -3.35 -1.42 10.15
CA PRO A 61 -2.58 -1.35 11.39
C PRO A 61 -1.94 -2.67 11.83
N ALA A 62 -2.62 -3.80 11.58
CA ALA A 62 -2.13 -5.15 11.86
C ALA A 62 -1.59 -5.81 10.59
N LEU A 63 -0.77 -5.09 9.82
CA LEU A 63 -0.20 -5.58 8.57
C LEU A 63 0.78 -6.71 8.87
N GLU A 64 0.71 -7.80 8.09
CA GLU A 64 1.70 -8.87 8.13
C GLU A 64 2.59 -8.86 6.87
N SER A 65 3.85 -9.31 6.97
CA SER A 65 4.82 -9.27 5.85
C SER A 65 4.35 -10.00 4.59
N TRP A 66 3.60 -11.09 4.77
CA TRP A 66 3.11 -11.91 3.67
C TRP A 66 1.93 -11.28 2.91
N GLU A 67 1.27 -10.27 3.47
CA GLU A 67 0.20 -9.53 2.79
C GLU A 67 0.73 -8.41 1.90
N VAL A 68 2.03 -8.07 2.03
CA VAL A 68 2.63 -6.95 1.34
C VAL A 68 3.27 -7.38 0.04
N ASN A 69 2.80 -6.78 -1.05
CA ASN A 69 3.40 -7.00 -2.36
C ASN A 69 4.85 -6.48 -2.37
N GLN A 70 5.78 -7.33 -2.74
CA GLN A 70 7.20 -6.98 -2.88
C GLN A 70 7.48 -6.20 -4.18
N LYS A 71 6.57 -6.30 -5.15
CA LYS A 71 6.70 -5.75 -6.49
C LYS A 71 5.38 -5.16 -6.96
N CYS A 72 5.44 -4.02 -7.63
CA CYS A 72 4.30 -3.39 -8.26
C CYS A 72 3.78 -4.27 -9.40
N VAL A 73 2.51 -4.68 -9.32
CA VAL A 73 1.85 -5.50 -10.35
C VAL A 73 1.69 -4.81 -11.70
N VAL A 74 1.77 -3.46 -11.74
CA VAL A 74 1.58 -2.67 -12.96
C VAL A 74 2.88 -2.41 -13.71
N CYS A 75 3.92 -1.93 -13.01
CA CYS A 75 5.18 -1.52 -13.66
C CYS A 75 6.39 -2.38 -13.27
N GLY A 76 6.22 -3.33 -12.36
CA GLY A 76 7.29 -4.19 -11.87
C GLY A 76 8.32 -3.49 -10.96
N PHE A 77 8.04 -2.29 -10.47
CA PHE A 77 8.91 -1.61 -9.50
C PHE A 77 8.95 -2.36 -8.18
N GLU A 78 10.14 -2.56 -7.61
CA GLU A 78 10.34 -3.10 -6.26
C GLU A 78 10.75 -1.95 -5.35
N ASP A 79 9.94 -1.68 -4.33
CA ASP A 79 10.23 -0.65 -3.35
C ASP A 79 11.21 -1.23 -2.31
N PRO A 80 12.42 -0.67 -2.17
CA PRO A 80 13.44 -1.24 -1.27
C PRO A 80 13.04 -1.14 0.21
N ASP A 81 12.27 -0.13 0.62
CA ASP A 81 11.80 0.00 1.99
C ASP A 81 10.71 -1.05 2.29
N VAL A 82 9.84 -1.33 1.32
CA VAL A 82 8.86 -2.42 1.42
C VAL A 82 9.54 -3.78 1.44
N LYS A 83 10.55 -3.97 0.59
CA LYS A 83 11.29 -5.23 0.48
C LYS A 83 12.11 -5.55 1.72
N ALA A 84 12.60 -4.52 2.39
CA ALA A 84 13.32 -4.65 3.66
C ALA A 84 12.39 -4.91 4.85
N TRP A 85 11.07 -4.81 4.69
CA TRP A 85 10.13 -4.97 5.79
C TRP A 85 9.85 -6.45 6.10
N ASP A 86 10.25 -6.89 7.29
CA ASP A 86 10.14 -8.28 7.75
C ASP A 86 8.77 -8.64 8.36
N GLY A 87 7.85 -7.68 8.50
CA GLY A 87 6.51 -7.91 9.06
C GLY A 87 6.41 -7.80 10.57
N VAL A 88 7.55 -7.69 11.25
CA VAL A 88 7.66 -7.55 12.71
C VAL A 88 8.23 -6.17 13.09
N SER A 89 8.97 -5.56 12.17
CA SER A 89 9.51 -4.20 12.29
C SER A 89 8.44 -3.12 12.05
N ALA A 90 7.49 -2.99 12.98
CA ALA A 90 6.84 -1.72 13.28
C ALA A 90 7.82 -0.90 14.14
N ARG A 91 8.15 0.32 13.71
CA ARG A 91 9.14 1.17 14.40
C ARG A 91 8.65 1.65 15.76
#